data_AF-A0A6N6WRP0-F1
#
_entry.id   AF-A0A6N6WRP0-F1
#
_cell.length_a   1.000
_cell.length_b   1.000
_cell.length_c   1.000
_cell.angle_alpha   90.00
_cell.angle_beta   90.00
_cell.angle_gamma   90.00
#
_symmetry.space_group_name_H-M   'P 1'
#
loop_
_entity.id
_entity.type
_entity.pdbx_description
1 polymer ?
#
loop_
_entity_poly.entity_id
_entity_poly.type
_entity_poly.pdbx_seq_one_letter_code
_entity_poly.pdbx_strand_id
1 'polypeptide(L)'
;FVISVCKFIVNNSIPGQNKGHYRFYDFERNEKEMSLLYQKFLYEFCRRELTSANTTRSYLKWDASSISDQSLNLLPRMETDITIRSSEKILIVDAKYYKSIFSRRMGTEKFHSQNLYQLMNYLWSLKPENGENIGGLLIYPHVDTAV
;
A
#
# COMPACT_ATOMS: atom_id res chain seq x y z
N PHE A 1 -9.16 -14.67 -12.37
CA PHE A 1 -8.38 -15.37 -11.34
C PHE A 1 -7.36 -16.33 -11.96
N VAL A 2 -7.78 -17.43 -12.60
CA VAL A 2 -6.87 -18.44 -13.18
C VAL A 2 -5.87 -17.85 -14.19
N ILE A 3 -6.30 -16.98 -15.11
CA ILE A 3 -5.40 -16.30 -16.07
C ILE A 3 -4.35 -15.43 -15.36
N SER A 4 -4.71 -14.79 -14.24
CA SER A 4 -3.78 -13.98 -13.44
C SER A 4 -2.72 -14.86 -12.77
N VAL A 5 -3.14 -16.04 -12.29
CA VAL A 5 -2.25 -17.06 -11.74
C VAL A 5 -1.33 -17.63 -12.83
N CYS A 6 -1.86 -17.95 -14.01
CA CYS A 6 -1.07 -18.42 -15.14
C CYS A 6 -0.04 -17.36 -15.59
N LYS A 7 -0.44 -16.09 -15.70
CA LYS A 7 0.49 -14.98 -16.00
C LYS A 7 1.56 -14.84 -14.93
N PHE A 8 1.19 -14.94 -13.66
CA PHE A 8 2.15 -14.90 -12.55
C PHE A 8 3.16 -16.05 -12.63
N ILE A 9 2.69 -17.28 -12.85
CA ILE A 9 3.55 -18.46 -13.01
C ILE A 9 4.50 -18.28 -14.18
N VAL A 10 3.99 -17.89 -15.36
CA VAL A 10 4.81 -17.71 -16.57
C VAL A 10 5.84 -16.60 -16.40
N ASN A 11 5.44 -15.44 -15.86
CA ASN A 11 6.33 -14.30 -15.67
C ASN A 11 7.44 -14.56 -14.64
N ASN A 12 7.19 -15.46 -13.67
CA ASN A 12 8.15 -15.83 -12.63
C ASN A 12 8.80 -17.20 -12.89
N SER A 13 8.70 -17.75 -14.10
CA SER A 13 9.34 -19.01 -14.48
C SER A 13 10.50 -18.75 -15.43
N ILE A 14 11.74 -18.96 -14.98
CA ILE A 14 12.91 -18.99 -15.88
C ILE A 14 13.12 -20.44 -16.36
N PRO A 15 13.27 -20.69 -17.68
CA PRO A 15 13.64 -22.00 -18.18
C PRO A 15 15.02 -22.42 -17.63
N GLY A 16 15.07 -23.48 -16.83
CA GLY A 16 16.33 -24.10 -16.42
C GLY A 16 16.96 -24.92 -17.56
N GLN A 17 18.29 -25.09 -17.56
CA GLN A 17 18.99 -25.90 -18.57
C GLN A 17 18.66 -27.41 -18.47
N ASN A 18 18.09 -27.89 -17.36
CA ASN A 18 17.66 -29.28 -17.18
C ASN A 18 16.14 -29.42 -17.36
N LYS A 19 15.72 -30.36 -18.22
CA LYS A 19 14.30 -30.73 -18.40
C LYS A 19 13.63 -30.99 -17.05
N GLY A 20 12.49 -30.32 -16.81
CA GLY A 20 11.66 -30.54 -15.63
C GLY A 20 11.98 -29.69 -14.40
N HIS A 21 13.03 -28.87 -14.42
CA HIS A 21 13.34 -27.94 -13.33
C HIS A 21 13.02 -26.50 -13.72
N TYR A 22 11.85 -26.02 -13.27
CA TYR A 22 11.56 -24.59 -13.24
C TYR A 22 12.06 -24.03 -11.91
N ARG A 23 12.98 -23.06 -11.97
CA ARG A 23 13.35 -22.28 -10.79
C ARG A 23 12.31 -21.16 -10.71
N PHE A 24 11.37 -21.25 -9.76
CA PHE A 24 10.48 -20.14 -9.46
C PHE A 24 11.38 -18.94 -9.11
N TYR A 25 11.22 -17.86 -9.86
CA TYR A 25 11.87 -16.61 -9.55
C TYR A 25 11.50 -16.25 -8.12
N ASP A 26 12.51 -15.86 -7.33
CA ASP A 26 12.36 -15.43 -5.95
C ASP A 26 11.60 -14.10 -5.95
N PHE A 27 10.29 -14.16 -6.16
CA PHE A 27 9.39 -13.02 -6.36
C PHE A 27 9.29 -12.17 -5.09
N GLU A 28 9.62 -12.74 -3.94
CA GLU A 28 9.84 -12.02 -2.68
C GLU A 28 11.00 -11.01 -2.78
N ARG A 29 11.94 -11.18 -3.73
CA ARG A 29 12.97 -10.16 -4.02
C ARG A 29 12.44 -8.96 -4.78
N ASN A 30 11.31 -9.06 -5.48
CA ASN A 30 10.71 -7.93 -6.17
C ASN A 30 9.74 -7.19 -5.23
N GLU A 31 10.31 -6.35 -4.35
CA GLU A 31 9.56 -5.58 -3.35
C GLU A 31 8.42 -4.76 -3.96
N LYS A 32 8.54 -4.28 -5.20
CA LYS A 32 7.48 -3.49 -5.86
C LYS A 32 6.25 -4.34 -6.19
N GLU A 33 6.46 -5.51 -6.79
CA GLU A 33 5.35 -6.42 -7.12
C GLU A 33 4.69 -6.97 -5.85
N MET A 34 5.49 -7.29 -4.84
CA MET A 34 4.98 -7.73 -3.54
C MET A 34 4.24 -6.63 -2.78
N SER A 35 4.70 -5.38 -2.85
CA SER A 35 3.98 -4.24 -2.31
C SER A 35 2.59 -4.11 -2.95
N LEU A 36 2.50 -4.22 -4.28
CA LEU A 36 1.21 -4.14 -4.97
C LEU A 36 0.29 -5.33 -4.61
N LEU A 37 0.83 -6.54 -4.55
CA LEU A 37 0.09 -7.73 -4.15
C LEU A 37 -0.45 -7.60 -2.72
N TYR A 38 0.40 -7.17 -1.78
CA TYR A 38 0.06 -6.99 -0.38
C TYR A 38 -1.02 -5.92 -0.19
N GLN A 39 -0.86 -4.75 -0.81
CA GLN A 39 -1.86 -3.68 -0.80
C GLN A 39 -3.21 -4.17 -1.36
N LYS A 40 -3.19 -4.94 -2.45
CA LYS A 40 -4.41 -5.47 -3.07
C LYS A 40 -5.07 -6.52 -2.19
N PHE A 41 -4.29 -7.41 -1.58
CA PHE A 41 -4.79 -8.41 -0.64
C PHE A 41 -5.49 -7.75 0.54
N LEU A 42 -4.85 -6.79 1.21
CA LEU A 42 -5.43 -6.09 2.35
C LEU A 42 -6.69 -5.32 1.96
N TYR A 43 -6.69 -4.64 0.81
CA TYR A 43 -7.88 -3.95 0.31
C TYR A 43 -9.07 -4.90 0.14
N GLU A 44 -8.86 -6.03 -0.53
CA GLU A 44 -9.90 -7.03 -0.77
C GLU A 44 -10.35 -7.72 0.52
N PHE A 45 -9.42 -7.99 1.44
CA PHE A 45 -9.71 -8.53 2.76
C PHE A 45 -10.59 -7.58 3.57
N CYS A 46 -10.19 -6.31 3.71
CA CYS A 46 -10.99 -5.31 4.43
C CYS A 46 -12.36 -5.13 3.78
N ARG A 47 -12.45 -5.06 2.45
CA ARG A 47 -13.72 -4.93 1.74
C ARG A 47 -14.66 -6.13 2.00
N ARG A 48 -14.12 -7.34 2.12
CA ARG A 48 -14.91 -8.56 2.34
C ARG A 48 -15.34 -8.72 3.80
N GLU A 49 -14.43 -8.48 4.75
CA GLU A 49 -14.65 -8.76 6.16
C GLU A 49 -15.35 -7.60 6.90
N LEU A 50 -15.10 -6.35 6.51
CA LEU A 50 -15.67 -5.17 7.15
C LEU A 50 -17.00 -4.75 6.51
N THR A 51 -17.98 -5.65 6.52
CA THR A 51 -19.28 -5.46 5.84
C THR A 51 -20.10 -4.26 6.35
N SER A 52 -19.88 -3.82 7.59
CA SER A 52 -20.54 -2.66 8.20
C SER A 52 -19.87 -1.31 7.88
N ALA A 53 -18.74 -1.32 7.16
CA ALA A 53 -18.00 -0.13 6.78
C ALA A 53 -17.77 -0.09 5.26
N ASN A 54 -17.71 1.11 4.69
CA ASN A 54 -17.38 1.28 3.29
C ASN A 54 -15.85 1.27 3.11
N THR A 55 -15.35 0.32 2.33
CA THR A 55 -13.92 0.20 2.01
C THR A 55 -13.63 0.61 0.58
N THR A 56 -12.87 1.70 0.40
CA THR A 56 -12.55 2.31 -0.91
C THR A 56 -11.07 2.62 -1.06
N ARG A 57 -10.68 3.06 -2.26
CA ARG A 57 -9.42 3.79 -2.51
C ARG A 57 -9.80 5.24 -2.77
N SER A 58 -9.38 6.15 -1.90
CA SER A 58 -9.78 7.56 -1.99
C SER A 58 -8.75 8.37 -2.74
N TYR A 59 -9.24 9.28 -3.58
CA TYR A 59 -8.45 10.35 -4.17
C TYR A 59 -8.55 11.59 -3.30
N LEU A 60 -7.44 11.98 -2.71
CA LEU A 60 -7.33 13.20 -1.94
C LEU A 60 -6.82 14.32 -2.84
N LYS A 61 -7.33 15.53 -2.63
CA LYS A 61 -6.82 16.72 -3.31
C LYS A 61 -5.64 17.26 -2.51
N TRP A 62 -4.62 17.74 -3.22
CA TRP A 62 -3.57 18.53 -2.58
C TRP A 62 -4.15 19.80 -1.99
N ASP A 63 -3.73 20.13 -0.78
CA ASP A 63 -3.93 21.47 -0.21
C ASP A 63 -2.83 22.40 -0.73
N ALA A 64 -2.96 22.78 -2.00
CA ALA A 64 -2.00 23.62 -2.71
C ALA A 64 -2.70 24.71 -3.49
N SER A 65 -2.10 25.90 -3.52
CA SER A 65 -2.48 27.01 -4.37
C SER A 65 -1.35 27.35 -5.33
N SER A 66 -1.71 27.89 -6.48
CA SER A 66 -0.75 28.33 -7.48
C SER A 66 -1.10 29.73 -7.99
N ILE A 67 -0.07 30.45 -8.42
CA ILE A 67 -0.20 31.72 -9.16
C ILE A 67 -0.79 31.46 -10.56
N SER A 68 -0.60 30.25 -11.12
CA SER A 68 -1.18 29.80 -12.39
C SER A 68 -1.65 28.34 -12.30
N ASP A 69 -2.90 28.05 -12.64
CA ASP A 69 -3.51 26.72 -12.46
C ASP A 69 -2.77 25.57 -13.18
N GLN A 70 -2.07 25.85 -14.27
CA GLN A 70 -1.35 24.83 -15.06
C GLN A 70 -0.30 24.05 -14.25
N SER A 71 0.33 24.67 -13.25
CA SER A 71 1.35 24.00 -12.43
C SER A 71 0.75 23.03 -11.41
N LEU A 72 -0.51 23.22 -10.97
CA LEU A 72 -1.18 22.29 -10.06
C LEU A 72 -1.41 20.92 -10.72
N ASN A 73 -1.54 20.89 -12.06
CA ASN A 73 -1.67 19.65 -12.82
C ASN A 73 -0.40 18.78 -12.83
N LEU A 74 0.74 19.31 -12.40
CA LEU A 74 1.99 18.57 -12.28
C LEU A 74 2.12 17.83 -10.94
N LEU A 75 1.21 18.10 -9.98
CA LEU A 75 1.23 17.43 -8.69
C LEU A 75 0.85 15.94 -8.87
N PRO A 76 1.55 15.02 -8.18
CA PRO A 76 1.27 13.60 -8.29
C PRO A 76 -0.11 13.29 -7.69
N ARG A 77 -0.72 12.18 -8.10
CA ARG A 77 -2.01 11.77 -7.53
C ARG A 77 -1.85 11.34 -6.07
N MET A 78 -2.69 11.86 -5.17
CA MET A 78 -2.80 11.34 -3.80
C MET A 78 -3.89 10.27 -3.74
N GLU A 79 -3.48 9.02 -3.87
CA GLU A 79 -4.35 7.85 -3.74
C GLU A 79 -3.98 7.09 -2.46
N THR A 80 -4.97 6.81 -1.62
CA THR A 80 -4.79 5.96 -0.43
C THR A 80 -4.81 4.48 -0.82
N ASP A 81 -4.04 3.63 -0.14
CA ASP A 81 -4.13 2.19 -0.36
C ASP A 81 -5.50 1.64 0.04
N ILE A 82 -6.01 2.05 1.21
CA ILE A 82 -7.34 1.72 1.71
C ILE A 82 -7.88 2.89 2.53
N THR A 83 -9.14 3.25 2.28
CA THR A 83 -9.94 4.12 3.15
C THR A 83 -11.12 3.29 3.66
N ILE A 84 -11.28 3.22 4.98
CA ILE A 84 -12.41 2.56 5.63
C ILE A 84 -13.25 3.64 6.31
N ARG A 85 -14.47 3.86 5.83
CA ARG A 85 -15.39 4.85 6.39
C ARG A 85 -16.60 4.14 7.01
N SER A 86 -16.88 4.41 8.27
CA SER A 86 -18.14 4.07 8.93
C SER A 86 -18.86 5.36 9.36
N SER A 87 -20.01 5.24 10.03
CA SER A 87 -20.82 6.40 10.46
C SER A 87 -20.05 7.45 11.27
N GLU A 88 -19.12 7.01 12.13
CA GLU A 88 -18.44 7.89 13.10
C GLU A 88 -16.95 8.11 12.82
N LYS A 89 -16.35 7.34 11.91
CA LYS A 89 -14.89 7.34 11.71
C LYS A 89 -14.47 7.11 10.27
N ILE A 90 -13.33 7.69 9.92
CA ILE A 90 -12.59 7.42 8.69
C ILE A 90 -11.20 6.92 9.09
N LEU A 91 -10.83 5.73 8.61
CA LEU A 91 -9.51 5.15 8.81
C LEU A 91 -8.77 5.11 7.47
N ILE A 92 -7.66 5.84 7.39
CA ILE A 92 -6.74 5.75 6.26
C ILE A 92 -5.70 4.69 6.58
N VAL A 93 -5.60 3.68 5.73
CA VAL A 93 -4.59 2.62 5.85
C VAL A 93 -3.57 2.77 4.72
N ASP A 94 -2.30 2.81 5.09
CA ASP A 94 -1.16 2.78 4.18
C ASP A 94 -0.40 1.48 4.41
N ALA A 95 -0.25 0.67 3.35
CA ALA A 95 0.31 -0.66 3.45
C ALA A 95 1.68 -0.70 2.77
N LYS A 96 2.68 -1.18 3.50
CA LYS A 96 4.08 -1.13 3.09
C LYS A 96 4.70 -2.51 3.13
N TYR A 97 5.35 -2.91 2.04
CA TYR A 97 6.08 -4.16 1.94
C TYR A 97 7.58 -3.89 1.82
N TYR A 98 8.34 -4.25 2.86
CA TYR A 98 9.80 -4.17 2.87
C TYR A 98 10.38 -5.46 3.41
N LYS A 99 11.61 -5.78 3.01
CA LYS A 99 12.41 -6.82 3.68
C LYS A 99 12.69 -6.53 5.16
N SER A 100 12.74 -5.25 5.53
CA SER A 100 12.90 -4.81 6.93
C SER A 100 11.93 -3.68 7.25
N ILE A 101 11.14 -3.87 8.29
CA ILE A 101 10.21 -2.87 8.84
C ILE A 101 11.00 -1.64 9.34
N PHE A 102 12.22 -1.86 9.82
CA PHE A 102 13.08 -0.82 10.34
C PHE A 102 14.13 -0.36 9.33
N SER A 103 14.33 0.95 9.29
CA SER A 103 15.55 1.57 8.79
C SER A 103 16.62 1.55 9.89
N ARG A 104 17.86 1.25 9.51
CA ARG A 104 19.03 1.31 10.41
C ARG A 104 19.84 2.56 10.10
N ARG A 105 20.00 3.43 11.10
CA ARG A 105 20.93 4.57 11.04
C ARG A 105 21.70 4.63 12.36
N MET A 106 23.02 4.62 12.29
CA MET A 106 23.92 4.71 13.47
C MET A 106 23.59 3.68 14.56
N GLY A 107 23.20 2.46 14.17
CA GLY A 107 22.94 1.35 15.11
C GLY A 107 21.57 1.37 15.78
N THR A 108 20.71 2.37 15.53
CA THR A 108 19.33 2.40 16.06
C THR A 108 18.33 2.02 14.97
N GLU A 109 17.36 1.17 15.32
CA GLU A 109 16.24 0.79 14.47
C GLU A 109 15.10 1.81 14.60
N LYS A 110 14.65 2.37 13.47
CA LYS A 110 13.53 3.31 13.40
C LYS A 110 12.63 2.97 12.22
N PHE A 111 11.33 3.23 12.35
CA PHE A 111 10.41 3.16 11.20
C PHE A 111 10.84 4.11 10.08
N HIS A 112 10.48 3.76 8.85
CA HIS A 112 10.76 4.57 7.67
C HIS A 112 9.95 5.88 7.71
N SER A 113 10.64 7.01 7.89
CA SER A 113 10.00 8.33 8.01
C SER A 113 9.16 8.71 6.81
N GLN A 114 9.56 8.29 5.61
CA GLN A 114 8.81 8.52 4.37
C GLN A 114 7.37 8.00 4.45
N ASN A 115 7.16 6.86 5.10
CA ASN A 115 5.82 6.26 5.24
C ASN A 115 4.96 7.04 6.22
N LEU A 116 5.58 7.49 7.33
CA LEU A 116 4.90 8.35 8.30
C LEU A 116 4.51 9.69 7.67
N TYR A 117 5.38 10.29 6.87
CA TYR A 117 5.10 11.53 6.16
C TYR A 117 3.99 11.35 5.12
N GLN A 118 4.00 10.24 4.39
CA GLN A 118 2.93 9.92 3.44
C GLN A 118 1.58 9.78 4.15
N LEU A 119 1.51 8.99 5.23
CA LEU A 119 0.29 8.82 6.02
C LEU A 119 -0.18 10.17 6.59
N MET A 120 0.73 10.97 7.16
CA MET A 120 0.40 12.29 7.70
C MET A 120 -0.19 13.21 6.63
N ASN A 121 0.39 13.22 5.43
CA ASN A 121 -0.13 14.02 4.32
C ASN A 121 -1.56 13.60 3.93
N TYR A 122 -1.88 12.30 3.95
CA TYR A 122 -3.25 11.84 3.72
C TYR A 122 -4.21 12.32 4.81
N LEU A 123 -3.80 12.22 6.08
CA LEU A 123 -4.62 12.67 7.21
C LEU A 123 -4.90 14.18 7.15
N TRP A 124 -3.91 15.00 6.81
CA TRP A 124 -4.07 16.45 6.67
C TRP A 124 -4.88 16.86 5.45
N SER A 125 -4.78 16.12 4.35
CA SER A 125 -5.52 16.43 3.11
C SER A 125 -6.98 15.98 3.17
N LEU A 126 -7.31 15.07 4.08
CA LEU A 126 -8.66 14.56 4.25
C LEU A 126 -9.54 15.61 4.94
N LYS A 127 -10.67 15.95 4.32
CA LYS A 127 -11.67 16.86 4.88
C LYS A 127 -12.91 16.03 5.24
N PRO A 128 -13.16 15.73 6.53
CA PRO A 128 -14.35 14.99 6.95
C PRO A 128 -15.58 15.87 6.74
N GLU A 129 -16.71 15.27 6.36
CA GLU A 129 -17.92 16.00 5.99
C GLU A 129 -18.88 16.12 7.18
N ASN A 130 -18.89 15.11 8.06
CA ASN A 130 -19.88 14.98 9.14
C ASN A 130 -19.23 14.92 10.54
N GLY A 131 -18.06 15.55 10.71
CA GLY A 131 -17.33 15.52 11.98
C GLY A 131 -16.79 14.12 12.33
N GLU A 132 -16.62 13.25 11.33
CA GLU A 132 -16.09 11.90 11.54
C GLU A 132 -14.67 11.96 12.12
N ASN A 133 -14.38 11.09 13.10
CA ASN A 133 -13.04 10.98 13.65
C ASN A 133 -12.09 10.35 12.63
N ILE A 134 -10.96 11.02 12.37
CA ILE A 134 -9.98 10.54 11.40
C ILE A 134 -8.87 9.79 12.13
N GLY A 135 -8.59 8.56 11.68
CA GLY A 135 -7.47 7.74 12.12
C GLY A 135 -6.54 7.37 10.97
N GLY A 136 -5.26 7.16 11.28
CA GLY A 136 -4.27 6.62 10.36
C GLY A 136 -3.74 5.28 10.86
N LEU A 137 -3.54 4.34 9.94
CA LEU A 137 -2.95 3.03 10.22
C LEU A 137 -1.86 2.74 9.18
N LEU A 138 -0.66 2.45 9.68
CA LEU A 138 0.47 2.02 8.86
C LEU A 138 0.68 0.52 9.09
N ILE A 139 0.56 -0.30 8.04
CA ILE A 139 0.64 -1.76 8.14
C ILE A 139 1.87 -2.28 7.41
N TYR A 140 2.65 -3.09 8.10
CA TYR A 140 3.77 -3.85 7.56
C TYR A 140 3.48 -5.35 7.69
N PRO A 141 3.78 -6.17 6.69
CA PRO A 141 3.80 -7.61 6.87
C PRO A 141 5.00 -7.96 7.76
N HIS A 142 4.74 -8.79 8.78
CA HIS A 142 5.78 -9.43 9.57
C HIS A 142 5.67 -10.93 9.36
N VAL A 143 6.77 -11.57 8.98
CA VAL A 143 6.89 -13.02 8.96
C VAL A 143 7.72 -13.44 10.16
N ASP A 144 7.13 -14.20 11.07
CA ASP A 144 7.80 -14.67 12.29
C ASP A 144 8.94 -15.66 12.00
N THR A 145 9.04 -16.13 10.76
CA THR A 145 10.11 -17.00 10.26
C THR A 145 10.60 -16.45 8.94
N ALA A 146 11.91 -16.17 8.86
CA ALA A 146 12.57 -15.91 7.58
C ALA A 146 12.43 -17.17 6.70
N VAL A 147 11.91 -16.99 5.48
CA VAL A 147 11.88 -18.03 4.45
C VAL A 147 13.29 -18.29 3.92
#